data_AF-A0AAW8DAY4-F1
#
_entry.id   AF-A0AAW8DAY4-F1
#
_cell.length_a   1.000
_cell.length_b   1.000
_cell.length_c   1.000
_cell.angle_alpha   90.00
_cell.angle_beta   90.00
_cell.angle_gamma   90.00
#
_symmetry.space_group_name_H-M   'P 1'
#
loop_
_entity.id
_entity.type
_entity.pdbx_description
1 polymer ?
#
loop_
_entity_poly.entity_id
_entity_poly.type
_entity_poly.pdbx_seq_one_letter_code
_entity_poly.pdbx_strand_id
1 'polypeptide(L)' 'MTEAELWGREQGAAYVSLASRRAGGFYRALAYEDAATSFKKPL' A
#
# COMPACT_ATOMS: atom_id res chain seq x y z
N MET A 1 -1.66 3.18 8.03
CA MET A 1 -0.73 2.98 6.90
C MET A 1 0.38 4.01 6.91
N THR A 2 0.11 5.23 7.40
CA THR A 2 1.05 6.36 7.47
C THR A 2 2.45 6.01 8.01
N GLU A 3 2.57 5.25 9.10
CA GLU A 3 3.87 4.84 9.66
C GLU A 3 4.68 3.95 8.70
N ALA A 4 4.04 2.97 8.07
CA ALA A 4 4.69 2.09 7.09
C ALA A 4 5.06 2.86 5.81
N GLU A 5 4.24 3.84 5.43
CA GLU A 5 4.51 4.71 4.29
C GLU A 5 5.69 5.65 4.56
N LEU A 6 5.74 6.26 5.74
CA LEU A 6 6.85 7.10 6.19
C LEU A 6 8.14 6.30 6.26
N TRP A 7 8.11 5.15 6.92
CA TRP A 7 9.27 4.27 7.00
C TRP A 7 9.75 3.86 5.60
N GLY A 8 8.84 3.50 4.69
CA GLY A 8 9.20 3.18 3.30
C GLY A 8 9.88 4.35 2.58
N ARG A 9 9.40 5.59 2.78
CA ARG A 9 10.06 6.80 2.22
C ARG A 9 11.46 7.01 2.79
N GLU A 10 11.64 6.81 4.09
CA GLU A 10 12.95 6.93 4.74
C GLU A 10 13.95 5.89 4.20
N GLN A 11 13.47 4.70 3.81
CA GLN A 11 14.30 3.67 3.19
C GLN A 11 14.49 3.87 1.67
N GLY A 12 13.89 4.90 1.05
CA GLY A 12 13.94 5.13 -0.39
C GLY A 12 13.13 4.13 -1.21
N ALA A 13 12.09 3.52 -0.62
CA ALA A 13 11.20 2.61 -1.34
C ALA A 13 10.28 3.39 -2.30
N ALA A 14 10.03 2.83 -3.48
CA ALA A 14 9.18 3.46 -4.49
C ALA A 14 7.67 3.32 -4.22
N TYR A 15 7.28 2.29 -3.45
CA TYR A 15 5.87 2.01 -3.15
C TYR A 15 5.74 1.08 -1.93
N VAL A 16 4.55 1.08 -1.32
CA VAL A 16 4.11 0.06 -0.35
C VAL A 16 3.17 -0.90 -1.05
N SER A 17 3.39 -2.20 -0.92
CA SER A 17 2.49 -3.25 -1.40
C SER A 17 2.00 -4.13 -0.25
N LEU A 18 0.73 -4.50 -0.30
CA LEU A 18 0.05 -5.27 0.74
C LEU A 18 -0.51 -6.55 0.15
N ALA A 19 -0.02 -7.68 0.66
CA ALA A 19 -0.50 -9.01 0.30
C ALA A 19 -1.84 -9.33 1.01
N SER A 20 -2.88 -8.55 0.74
CA SER A 20 -4.23 -8.80 1.25
C SER A 20 -5.21 -9.09 0.13
N ARG A 21 -5.98 -10.16 0.27
CA ARG A 21 -7.02 -10.59 -0.70
C ARG A 21 -8.45 -10.28 -0.23
N ARG A 22 -8.63 -9.86 1.03
CA ARG A 22 -9.96 -9.80 1.67
C ARG A 22 -10.38 -8.39 2.13
N ALA A 23 -9.45 -7.44 2.20
CA ALA A 23 -9.71 -6.09 2.71
C ALA A 23 -9.67 -5.03 1.60
N GLY A 24 -10.13 -5.37 0.40
CA GLY A 24 -10.00 -4.49 -0.76
C GLY A 24 -10.74 -3.16 -0.66
N GLY A 25 -11.90 -3.12 0.00
CA GLY A 25 -12.61 -1.86 0.25
C GLY A 25 -11.85 -0.92 1.18
N PHE A 26 -11.20 -1.46 2.20
CA PHE A 26 -10.41 -0.69 3.16
C PHE A 26 -9.18 -0.05 2.51
N TYR A 27 -8.43 -0.81 1.70
CA TYR A 27 -7.21 -0.28 1.07
C TYR A 27 -7.50 0.68 -0.08
N ARG A 28 -8.58 0.46 -0.84
CA ARG A 28 -9.05 1.45 -1.83
C ARG A 28 -9.42 2.79 -1.19
N ALA A 29 -10.05 2.78 -0.01
CA ALA A 29 -10.36 4.00 0.73
C ALA A 29 -9.09 4.77 1.18
N LEU A 30 -7.95 4.08 1.28
CA LEU A 30 -6.64 4.66 1.60
C LEU A 30 -5.81 5.02 0.35
N ALA A 31 -6.44 5.04 -0.83
CA ALA A 31 -5.84 5.28 -2.13
C ALA A 31 -4.77 4.26 -2.55
N TYR A 32 -4.86 3.02 -2.06
CA TYR A 32 -4.11 1.91 -2.63
C TYR A 32 -4.85 1.36 -3.84
N GLU A 33 -4.10 1.13 -4.91
CA GLU A 33 -4.56 0.56 -6.16
C GLU A 33 -4.50 -0.97 -6.12
N ASP A 34 -5.46 -1.61 -6.78
CA ASP A 34 -5.47 -3.06 -6.93
C ASP A 34 -4.39 -3.49 -7.94
N ALA A 35 -3.49 -4.36 -7.50
CA ALA A 35 -2.41 -4.93 -8.28
C ALA A 35 -2.54 -6.46 -8.29
N ALA A 36 -3.68 -6.95 -8.79
CA ALA A 36 -4.07 -8.34 -9.03
C ALA A 36 -4.19 -9.21 -7.77
N THR A 37 -3.11 -9.39 -7.01
CA THR A 37 -3.06 -10.20 -5.78
C THR A 37 -2.63 -9.37 -4.57
N SER A 38 -2.38 -8.08 -4.77
CA SER A 38 -1.93 -7.14 -3.76
C SER A 38 -2.55 -5.77 -3.94
N PHE A 39 -2.46 -4.92 -2.91
CA PHE A 39 -2.82 -3.51 -2.99
C PHE A 39 -1.54 -2.67 -2.90
N LYS A 40 -1.30 -1.78 -3.86
CA LYS A 40 -0.08 -0.96 -3.90
C LYS A 40 -0.39 0.53 -3.81
N LYS A 41 0.49 1.29 -3.18
CA LYS A 41 0.45 2.75 -3.19
C LYS A 41 1.86 3.31 -3.40
N PRO A 42 2.06 4.20 -4.38
CA PRO A 42 3.34 4.88 -4.55
C PRO A 42 3.64 5.75 -3.32
N LEU A 43 4.92 5.79 -2.94
CA LEU A 43 5.40 6.55 -1.79
C LEU A 43 5.91 7.93 -2.18
#